data_AF-C5L4G5-F1
#
_entry.id   AF-C5L4G5-F1
#
_cell.length_a   1.000
_cell.length_b   1.000
_cell.length_c   1.000
_cell.angle_alpha   90.00
_cell.angle_beta   90.00
_cell.angle_gamma   90.00
#
_symmetry.space_group_name_H-M   'P 1'
#
loop_
_entity.id
_entity.type
_entity.pdbx_description
1 polymer ?
#
loop_
_entity_poly.entity_id
_entity_poly.type
_entity_poly.pdbx_seq_one_letter_code
_entity_poly.pdbx_strand_id
1 'polypeptide(L)'
;MSHFIPTVYTESTTWTRDSHDLFDYESQHVVRRDFALNQTVRFVRRNDDVGIEDASVDAIPSREESDYLMKCINFDSRFMIQPADKQSGSCRLIPKSLWLVVKELGPHTLLEGDIIKLGRFKLRVRQLCADSEDRLVISHQF
;
A
#
# COMPACT_ATOMS: atom_id res chain seq x y z
N MET A 1 31.28 -7.84 17.70
CA MET A 1 30.95 -8.22 16.31
C MET A 1 29.93 -7.23 15.82
N SER A 2 30.23 -6.42 14.80
CA SER A 2 29.27 -5.48 14.22
C SER A 2 28.17 -6.28 13.52
N HIS A 3 26.95 -6.19 14.00
CA HIS A 3 25.80 -6.80 13.33
C HIS A 3 25.60 -6.11 11.97
N PHE A 4 25.64 -6.88 10.89
CA PHE A 4 25.36 -6.40 9.55
C PHE A 4 23.86 -6.10 9.45
N ILE A 5 23.52 -4.85 9.17
CA ILE A 5 22.14 -4.45 8.92
C ILE A 5 21.91 -4.50 7.40
N PRO A 6 21.02 -5.38 6.91
CA PRO A 6 20.72 -5.45 5.49
C PRO A 6 20.02 -4.16 5.02
N THR A 7 20.30 -3.78 3.78
CA THR A 7 19.58 -2.71 3.10
C THR A 7 18.42 -3.31 2.31
N VAL A 8 17.21 -2.84 2.55
CA VAL A 8 16.02 -3.18 1.75
C VAL A 8 15.79 -2.07 0.73
N TYR A 9 15.73 -2.43 -0.54
CA TYR A 9 15.38 -1.50 -1.61
C TYR A 9 13.87 -1.55 -1.85
N THR A 10 13.24 -0.38 -1.91
CA THR A 10 11.81 -0.24 -2.17
C THR A 10 11.57 0.86 -3.18
N GLU A 11 10.60 0.66 -4.07
CA GLU A 11 10.14 1.67 -5.02
C GLU A 11 8.72 2.09 -4.65
N SER A 12 8.39 3.35 -4.92
CA SER A 12 7.01 3.82 -4.98
C SER A 12 6.70 4.36 -6.38
N THR A 13 5.50 4.07 -6.87
CA THR A 13 4.93 4.64 -8.09
C THR A 13 3.60 5.29 -7.72
N THR A 14 3.45 6.58 -7.98
CA THR A 14 2.27 7.37 -7.64
C THR A 14 1.75 8.10 -8.87
N TRP A 15 0.43 8.06 -9.09
CA TRP A 15 -0.22 8.85 -10.13
C TRP A 15 -0.44 10.28 -9.66
N THR A 16 -0.56 11.21 -10.60
CA THR A 16 -0.98 12.57 -10.27
C THR A 16 -2.41 12.57 -9.73
N ARG A 17 -2.67 13.50 -8.81
CA ARG A 17 -4.02 13.72 -8.27
C ARG A 17 -4.77 14.69 -9.17
N ASP A 18 -6.00 14.33 -9.54
CA ASP A 18 -6.90 15.19 -10.30
C ASP A 18 -7.53 16.27 -9.42
N SER A 19 -8.32 17.17 -10.03
CA SER A 19 -9.00 18.26 -9.32
C SER A 19 -10.09 17.81 -8.33
N HIS A 20 -10.41 16.51 -8.25
CA HIS A 20 -11.47 15.95 -7.41
C HIS A 20 -10.92 15.02 -6.32
N ASP A 21 -9.64 15.07 -5.99
CA ASP A 21 -8.99 14.17 -5.01
C ASP A 21 -8.97 12.69 -5.42
N LEU A 22 -9.07 12.38 -6.71
CA LEU A 22 -8.81 11.05 -7.25
C LEU A 22 -7.43 10.98 -7.88
N PHE A 23 -6.86 9.78 -7.85
CA PHE A 23 -5.68 9.48 -8.65
C PHE A 23 -6.12 9.11 -10.05
N ASP A 24 -5.46 9.68 -11.05
CA ASP A 24 -5.67 9.32 -12.45
C ASP A 24 -4.88 8.05 -12.77
N TYR A 25 -5.46 6.89 -12.43
CA TYR A 25 -4.84 5.58 -12.63
C TYR A 25 -4.63 5.19 -14.10
N GLU A 26 -5.22 5.94 -15.05
CA GLU A 26 -5.07 5.74 -16.49
C GLU A 26 -3.92 6.58 -17.07
N SER A 27 -3.43 7.58 -16.33
CA SER A 27 -2.29 8.38 -16.75
C SER A 27 -1.00 7.55 -16.84
N GLN A 28 -0.24 7.79 -17.91
CA GLN A 28 1.13 7.29 -18.04
C GLN A 28 2.14 8.15 -17.26
N HIS A 29 1.74 9.35 -16.83
CA HIS A 29 2.57 10.24 -16.03
C HIS A 29 2.50 9.82 -14.57
N VAL A 30 3.54 9.14 -14.11
CA VAL A 30 3.69 8.68 -12.73
C VAL A 30 4.95 9.25 -12.10
N VAL A 31 4.87 9.56 -10.81
CA VAL A 31 6.01 9.92 -9.98
C VAL A 31 6.58 8.65 -9.37
N ARG A 32 7.85 8.36 -9.69
CA ARG A 32 8.59 7.23 -9.11
C ARG A 32 9.63 7.70 -8.11
N ARG A 33 9.77 6.97 -7.01
CA ARG A 33 10.80 7.20 -6.01
C ARG A 33 11.39 5.88 -5.54
N ASP A 34 12.71 5.82 -5.50
CA ASP A 34 13.46 4.71 -4.94
C ASP A 34 13.95 5.05 -3.53
N PHE A 35 13.93 4.06 -2.65
CA PHE A 35 14.39 4.19 -1.27
C PHE A 35 15.29 3.01 -0.90
N ALA A 36 16.35 3.31 -0.18
CA ALA A 36 17.24 2.33 0.43
C ALA A 36 17.07 2.39 1.95
N LEU A 37 16.49 1.34 2.52
CA LEU A 37 16.10 1.28 3.93
C LEU A 37 17.09 0.43 4.72
N ASN A 38 17.73 1.03 5.70
CA ASN A 38 18.61 0.34 6.66
C ASN A 38 18.14 0.53 8.11
N GLN A 39 17.01 1.20 8.32
CA GLN A 39 16.49 1.54 9.65
C GLN A 39 14.96 1.55 9.67
N THR A 40 14.39 1.76 10.85
CA THR A 40 12.93 1.91 11.00
C THR A 40 12.47 3.24 10.43
N VAL A 41 11.60 3.20 9.44
CA VAL A 41 11.10 4.40 8.73
C VAL A 41 9.58 4.37 8.61
N ARG A 42 8.99 5.55 8.41
CA ARG A 42 7.59 5.69 7.97
C ARG A 42 7.55 6.26 6.56
N PHE A 43 6.59 5.78 5.79
CA PHE A 43 6.27 6.30 4.46
C PHE A 43 5.12 7.30 4.59
N VAL A 44 5.36 8.51 4.12
CA VAL A 44 4.40 9.60 4.09
C VAL A 44 4.21 10.08 2.66
N ARG A 45 3.00 10.49 2.32
CA ARG A 45 2.69 11.07 1.00
C ARG A 45 2.14 12.47 1.14
N ARG A 46 2.70 13.37 0.35
CA ARG A 46 2.26 14.76 0.16
C ARG A 46 1.85 14.90 -1.29
N ASN A 47 0.55 15.00 -1.53
CA ASN A 47 -0.04 14.98 -2.89
C ASN A 47 0.31 13.68 -3.65
N ASP A 48 1.16 13.79 -4.66
CA ASP A 48 1.68 12.73 -5.53
C ASP A 48 3.13 12.34 -5.21
N ASP A 49 3.77 13.01 -4.24
CA ASP A 49 5.13 12.71 -3.81
C ASP A 49 5.17 11.84 -2.56
N VAL A 50 5.94 10.76 -2.62
CA VAL A 50 6.16 9.84 -1.50
C VAL A 50 7.54 10.06 -0.93
N GLY A 51 7.59 10.25 0.38
CA GLY A 51 8.82 10.40 1.15
C GLY A 51 8.92 9.39 2.29
N ILE A 52 10.12 9.26 2.83
CA ILE A 52 10.39 8.51 4.06
C ILE A 52 10.78 9.47 5.18
N GLU A 53 10.32 9.19 6.39
CA GLU A 53 10.74 9.90 7.60
C GLU A 53 11.24 8.88 8.63
N ASP A 54 12.18 9.31 9.47
CA ASP A 54 12.64 8.50 10.59
C ASP A 54 11.47 8.21 11.54
N ALA A 55 11.28 6.94 11.88
CA ALA A 55 10.21 6.48 12.77
C ALA A 55 10.74 5.83 14.06
N SER A 56 12.04 6.02 14.35
CA SER A 56 12.68 5.67 15.63
C SER A 56 12.39 6.68 16.73
N VAL A 57 12.09 7.92 16.36
CA VAL A 57 11.66 9.00 17.27
C VAL A 57 10.21 9.34 16.96
N ASP A 58 9.40 9.60 17.99
CA ASP A 58 8.11 10.29 17.83
C ASP A 58 8.38 11.76 17.46
N ALA A 59 8.90 11.97 16.25
CA ALA A 59 9.16 13.29 15.71
C ALA A 59 7.83 14.03 15.57
N ILE A 60 7.81 15.29 15.97
CA ILE A 60 6.68 16.19 15.76
C ILE A 60 6.54 16.37 14.25
N PRO A 61 5.46 15.87 13.62
CA PRO A 61 5.31 15.95 12.16
C PRO A 61 5.23 17.41 11.70
N SER A 62 5.66 17.64 10.45
CA SER A 62 5.55 18.92 9.74
C SER A 62 4.17 19.59 9.94
N ARG A 63 4.09 20.93 9.85
CA ARG A 63 2.82 21.66 10.01
C ARG A 63 1.75 21.28 8.97
N GLU A 64 2.15 20.67 7.87
CA GLU A 64 1.28 20.25 6.77
C GLU A 64 0.69 18.86 7.04
N GLU A 65 -0.61 18.71 6.76
CA GLU A 65 -1.27 17.41 6.75
C GLU A 65 -0.63 16.50 5.71
N SER A 66 -0.38 15.24 6.06
CA SER A 66 0.24 14.27 5.16
C SER A 66 -0.42 12.91 5.34
N ASP A 67 -0.54 12.18 4.25
CA ASP A 67 -1.08 10.82 4.25
C ASP A 67 0.00 9.87 4.80
N TYR A 68 -0.30 9.13 5.87
CA TYR A 68 0.59 8.08 6.37
C TYR A 68 0.19 6.74 5.78
N LEU A 69 1.15 6.09 5.12
CA LEU A 69 0.89 4.89 4.31
C LEU A 69 1.24 3.61 5.07
N MET A 70 2.48 3.53 5.55
CA MET A 70 2.99 2.37 6.30
C MET A 70 4.25 2.70 7.08
N LYS A 71 4.57 1.88 8.07
CA LYS A 71 5.87 1.87 8.76
C LYS A 71 6.63 0.61 8.40
N CYS A 72 7.89 0.78 8.01
CA CYS A 72 8.83 -0.31 7.84
C CYS A 72 9.68 -0.39 9.11
N ILE A 73 9.52 -1.46 9.88
CA ILE A 73 10.19 -1.67 11.16
C ILE A 73 11.40 -2.56 10.92
N ASN A 74 12.59 -2.05 11.22
CA ASN A 74 13.79 -2.87 11.32
C ASN A 74 13.93 -3.36 12.76
N PHE A 75 13.84 -4.68 12.95
CA PHE A 75 14.08 -5.34 14.23
C PHE A 75 15.07 -6.49 14.03
N ASP A 76 16.27 -6.34 14.59
CA ASP A 76 17.32 -7.36 14.53
C ASP A 76 17.59 -7.84 13.10
N SER A 77 17.82 -6.90 12.18
CA SER A 77 18.09 -7.16 10.77
C SER A 77 16.94 -7.81 9.99
N ARG A 78 15.74 -7.86 10.57
CA ARG A 78 14.50 -8.25 9.89
C ARG A 78 13.60 -7.04 9.70
N PHE A 79 13.04 -6.94 8.50
CA PHE A 79 12.12 -5.86 8.17
C PHE A 79 10.68 -6.37 8.21
N MET A 80 9.82 -5.60 8.87
CA MET A 80 8.38 -5.87 8.96
C MET A 80 7.59 -4.66 8.49
N ILE A 81 6.51 -4.89 7.76
CA ILE A 81 5.58 -3.83 7.35
C ILE A 81 4.46 -3.74 8.37
N GLN A 82 4.27 -2.56 8.94
CA GLN A 82 3.15 -2.20 9.78
C GLN A 82 2.22 -1.24 9.01
N PRO A 83 0.96 -1.62 8.76
CA PRO A 83 -0.05 -0.73 8.18
C PRO A 83 -0.28 0.52 9.02
N ALA A 84 -0.53 1.65 8.36
CA ALA A 84 -0.72 2.93 9.04
C ALA A 84 -1.95 2.99 9.95
N ASP A 85 -3.01 2.24 9.63
CA ASP A 85 -4.26 2.18 10.39
C ASP A 85 -4.15 1.39 11.70
N LYS A 86 -3.00 0.78 12.00
CA LYS A 86 -2.71 0.12 13.29
C LYS A 86 -2.01 1.02 14.31
N GLN A 87 -1.81 2.31 14.01
CA GLN A 87 -1.09 3.21 14.90
C GLN A 87 -1.98 3.71 16.06
N SER A 88 -1.46 3.66 17.28
CA SER A 88 -2.09 4.23 18.47
C SER A 88 -1.49 5.61 18.79
N GLY A 89 -2.31 6.65 18.85
CA GLY A 89 -1.89 7.98 19.31
C GLY A 89 -2.36 9.14 18.44
N SER A 90 -2.28 10.35 19.00
CA SER A 90 -2.59 11.60 18.28
C SER A 90 -1.42 11.99 17.37
N CYS A 91 -1.43 11.50 16.13
CA CYS A 91 -0.54 11.96 15.08
C CYS A 91 -1.35 12.81 14.09
N ARG A 92 -0.79 13.92 13.60
CA ARG A 92 -1.43 14.75 12.55
C ARG A 92 -1.37 14.09 11.15
N LEU A 93 -0.79 12.91 11.09
CA LEU A 93 -0.77 12.09 9.89
C LEU A 93 -2.12 11.41 9.69
N ILE A 94 -2.62 11.42 8.46
CA ILE A 94 -3.89 10.80 8.11
C ILE A 94 -3.62 9.35 7.70
N PRO A 95 -3.96 8.34 8.52
CA PRO A 95 -3.65 6.96 8.19
C PRO A 95 -4.44 6.49 6.96
N LYS A 96 -3.76 5.77 6.06
CA LYS A 96 -4.36 5.11 4.90
C LYS A 96 -4.19 3.60 5.02
N SER A 97 -5.29 2.86 4.81
CA SER A 97 -5.22 1.40 4.71
C SER A 97 -4.43 0.99 3.47
N LEU A 98 -3.65 -0.08 3.61
CA LEU A 98 -2.94 -0.70 2.51
C LEU A 98 -3.89 -1.57 1.68
N TRP A 99 -3.74 -1.49 0.36
CA TRP A 99 -4.52 -2.28 -0.60
C TRP A 99 -3.57 -3.05 -1.50
N LEU A 100 -3.93 -4.29 -1.80
CA LEU A 100 -3.21 -5.08 -2.78
C LEU A 100 -3.61 -4.63 -4.19
N VAL A 101 -2.63 -4.18 -4.97
CA VAL A 101 -2.87 -3.81 -6.38
C VAL A 101 -2.77 -5.08 -7.23
N VAL A 102 -3.91 -5.54 -7.73
CA VAL A 102 -4.00 -6.82 -8.46
C VAL A 102 -3.57 -6.74 -9.93
N LYS A 103 -3.40 -5.53 -10.49
CA LYS A 103 -3.08 -5.31 -11.92
C LYS A 103 -1.80 -6.03 -12.37
N GLU A 104 -0.80 -6.11 -11.49
CA GLU A 104 0.53 -6.68 -11.78
C GLU A 104 0.72 -8.10 -11.22
N LEU A 105 -0.20 -8.57 -10.38
CA LEU A 105 -0.11 -9.88 -9.71
C LEU A 105 -0.71 -11.03 -10.53
N GLY A 106 -1.30 -10.73 -11.69
CA GLY A 106 -2.01 -11.71 -12.50
C GLY A 106 -3.38 -12.09 -11.93
N PRO A 107 -3.96 -13.23 -12.33
CA PRO A 107 -5.26 -13.68 -11.86
C PRO A 107 -5.27 -13.84 -10.33
N HIS A 108 -6.13 -13.09 -9.64
CA HIS A 108 -6.31 -13.19 -8.20
C HIS A 108 -7.68 -13.79 -7.88
N THR A 109 -7.70 -14.89 -7.14
CA THR A 109 -8.95 -15.54 -6.71
C THR A 109 -9.59 -14.73 -5.60
N LEU A 110 -10.79 -14.24 -5.84
CA LEU A 110 -11.61 -13.56 -4.84
C LEU A 110 -12.35 -14.59 -3.98
N LEU A 111 -12.35 -14.36 -2.67
CA LEU A 111 -13.04 -15.17 -1.68
C LEU A 111 -14.19 -14.40 -1.05
N GLU A 112 -15.16 -15.13 -0.50
CA GLU A 112 -16.20 -14.51 0.33
C GLU A 112 -15.57 -13.72 1.48
N GLY A 113 -16.02 -12.49 1.65
CA GLY A 113 -15.51 -11.58 2.67
C GLY A 113 -14.46 -10.58 2.18
N ASP A 114 -13.83 -10.82 1.02
CA ASP A 114 -12.84 -9.90 0.45
C ASP A 114 -13.43 -8.53 0.17
N ILE A 115 -12.60 -7.48 0.31
CA ILE A 115 -13.00 -6.09 0.05
C ILE A 115 -12.27 -5.58 -1.19
N ILE A 116 -13.06 -5.27 -2.23
CA ILE A 116 -12.58 -4.66 -3.47
C ILE A 116 -12.81 -3.15 -3.39
N LYS A 117 -11.76 -2.37 -3.67
CA LYS A 117 -11.85 -0.91 -3.74
C LYS A 117 -11.77 -0.44 -5.19
N LEU A 118 -12.81 0.27 -5.64
CA LEU A 118 -12.92 0.86 -6.97
C LEU A 118 -13.16 2.36 -6.81
N GLY A 119 -12.10 3.17 -6.96
CA GLY A 119 -12.16 4.60 -6.68
C GLY A 119 -12.60 4.89 -5.23
N ARG A 120 -13.77 5.51 -5.08
CA ARG A 120 -14.38 5.82 -3.77
C ARG A 120 -15.25 4.69 -3.22
N PHE A 121 -15.61 3.70 -4.04
CA PHE A 121 -16.47 2.61 -3.64
C PHE A 121 -15.67 1.46 -3.03
N LYS A 122 -16.25 0.82 -2.02
CA LYS A 122 -15.77 -0.42 -1.42
C LYS A 122 -16.89 -1.45 -1.55
N LEU A 123 -16.57 -2.58 -2.16
CA LEU A 123 -17.49 -3.70 -2.38
C LEU A 123 -16.99 -4.88 -1.56
N ARG A 124 -17.90 -5.54 -0.83
CA ARG A 124 -17.59 -6.78 -0.12
C ARG A 124 -18.07 -7.96 -0.96
N VAL A 125 -17.18 -8.89 -1.26
CA VAL A 125 -17.51 -10.14 -1.94
C VAL A 125 -18.43 -10.95 -1.01
N ARG A 126 -19.63 -11.26 -1.47
CA ARG A 126 -20.57 -12.15 -0.75
C ARG A 126 -20.58 -13.55 -1.33
N GLN A 127 -20.66 -13.64 -2.65
CA GLN A 127 -20.63 -14.89 -3.39
C GLN A 127 -20.25 -14.58 -4.84
N LEU A 128 -19.66 -15.56 -5.53
CA LEU A 128 -19.48 -15.51 -6.96
C LEU A 128 -20.72 -16.11 -7.61
N CYS A 129 -21.44 -15.32 -8.40
CA CYS A 129 -22.53 -15.81 -9.23
C CYS A 129 -21.96 -16.05 -10.62
N ALA A 130 -21.76 -17.31 -10.99
CA ALA A 130 -21.53 -17.66 -12.39
C ALA A 130 -22.89 -17.79 -13.07
N ASP A 131 -23.16 -16.94 -14.07
CA ASP A 131 -24.33 -17.14 -14.92
C ASP A 131 -24.11 -18.42 -15.72
N SER A 132 -25.11 -19.31 -15.68
CA SER A 132 -25.06 -20.68 -16.18
C SER A 132 -24.88 -20.84 -17.69
N GLU A 133 -24.59 -19.76 -18.44
CA GLU A 133 -24.30 -19.80 -19.87
C GLU A 133 -22.79 -19.82 -20.20
N ASP A 134 -21.91 -19.49 -19.25
CA ASP A 134 -20.46 -19.68 -19.43
C ASP A 134 -20.06 -21.07 -18.92
N ARG A 135 -20.06 -22.02 -19.86
CA ARG A 135 -19.62 -23.41 -19.65
C ARG A 135 -18.27 -23.46 -18.93
N LEU A 136 -18.32 -23.90 -17.69
CA LEU A 136 -17.23 -24.50 -16.93
C LEU A 136 -16.57 -25.61 -17.75
N VAL A 137 -15.49 -25.30 -18.47
CA VAL A 137 -14.51 -26.30 -18.91
C VAL A 137 -13.53 -26.50 -17.76
N ILE A 138 -14.01 -27.12 -16.68
CA ILE A 138 -13.12 -27.76 -15.71
C ILE A 138 -12.79 -29.13 -16.30
N SER A 139 -11.79 -29.20 -17.18
CA SER A 139 -11.18 -30.48 -17.53
C SER A 139 -10.17 -30.83 -16.44
N HIS A 140 -10.62 -31.52 -15.40
CA HIS A 140 -9.73 -32.41 -14.66
C HIS A 140 -9.45 -33.61 -15.56
N GLN A 141 -8.23 -33.71 -16.09
CA GLN A 141 -7.69 -34.98 -16.52
C GLN A 141 -6.72 -35.45 -15.45
N PHE A 142 -7.04 -36.61 -14.87
CA PHE A 142 -6.11 -37.48 -14.16
C PHE A 142 -5.13 -38.11 -15.15
#